data_AF-A0AAJ4JRI3-F1
#
_entry.id   AF-A0AAJ4JRI3-F1
#
_cell.length_a   1.000
_cell.length_b   1.000
_cell.length_c   1.000
_cell.angle_alpha   90.00
_cell.angle_beta   90.00
_cell.angle_gamma   90.00
#
_symmetry.space_group_name_H-M   'P 1'
#
loop_
_entity.id
_entity.type
_entity.pdbx_description
1 polymer ?
#
loop_
_entity_poly.entity_id
_entity_poly.type
_entity_poly.pdbx_seq_one_letter_code
_entity_poly.pdbx_strand_id
1 'polypeptide(L)' 'MSDATAGLTFVTCLLLGAGIGMLFGHLEAGGAIGLGLGIVSIALFRKNNK' A
#
# COMPACT_ATOMS: atom_id res chain seq x y z
N MET A 1 -7.24 -13.91 -11.33
CA MET A 1 -5.86 -13.40 -11.21
C MET A 1 -5.44 -13.59 -9.77
N SER A 2 -4.27 -14.20 -9.53
CA SER A 2 -3.85 -14.71 -8.23
C SER A 2 -3.95 -13.67 -7.12
N ASP A 3 -4.62 -14.06 -6.05
CA ASP A 3 -4.81 -13.31 -4.79
C ASP A 3 -3.46 -12.83 -4.24
N ALA A 4 -2.41 -13.60 -4.53
CA ALA A 4 -1.01 -13.27 -4.30
C ALA A 4 -0.58 -11.92 -4.89
N THR A 5 -1.04 -11.53 -6.09
CA THR A 5 -0.66 -10.26 -6.73
C THR A 5 -1.26 -9.06 -6.01
N ALA A 6 -2.50 -9.19 -5.52
CA ALA A 6 -3.15 -8.15 -4.71
C ALA A 6 -2.46 -8.03 -3.34
N GLY A 7 -2.09 -9.17 -2.72
CA GLY A 7 -1.33 -9.17 -1.47
C GLY A 7 0.06 -8.57 -1.62
N LEU A 8 0.77 -8.90 -2.71
CA LEU A 8 2.13 -8.37 -2.97
C LEU A 8 2.11 -6.87 -3.24
N THR A 9 1.16 -6.38 -4.04
CA THR A 9 1.00 -4.95 -4.32
C THR A 9 0.62 -4.15 -3.07
N PHE A 10 -0.19 -4.74 -2.18
CA PHE A 10 -0.47 -4.15 -0.89
C PHE A 10 0.77 -4.06 0.00
N VAL A 11 1.51 -5.17 0.15
CA VAL A 11 2.71 -5.23 1.00
C VAL A 11 3.80 -4.28 0.50
N THR A 12 4.05 -4.18 -0.81
CA THR A 12 5.07 -3.29 -1.35
C THR A 12 4.71 -1.82 -1.13
N CYS A 13 3.44 -1.47 -1.32
CA CYS A 13 2.93 -0.13 -1.05
C CYS A 13 3.03 0.25 0.44
N LEU A 14 2.71 -0.69 1.32
CA LEU A 14 2.77 -0.50 2.77
C LEU A 14 4.22 -0.37 3.25
N LEU A 15 5.13 -1.17 2.70
CA LEU A 15 6.56 -1.12 2.99
C LEU A 15 7.18 0.20 2.51
N LEU A 16 6.79 0.67 1.32
CA LEU A 16 7.22 1.97 0.80
C LEU A 16 6.69 3.13 1.65
N GLY A 17 5.40 3.12 2.01
CA GLY A 17 4.81 4.16 2.85
C GLY A 17 5.43 4.22 4.25
N ALA A 18 5.60 3.07 4.90
CA ALA A 18 6.24 2.95 6.20
C ALA A 18 7.72 3.36 6.13
N GLY A 19 8.45 2.93 5.09
CA GLY A 19 9.85 3.28 4.88
C GLY A 19 10.06 4.79 4.69
N ILE A 20 9.18 5.44 3.90
CA ILE A 20 9.23 6.89 3.70
C ILE A 20 8.90 7.64 5.00
N GLY A 21 7.89 7.20 5.77
CA GLY A 21 7.57 7.85 7.04
C GLY A 21 8.63 7.64 8.13
N MET A 22 9.32 6.50 8.12
CA MET A 22 10.45 6.27 9.02
C MET A 22 11.60 7.24 8.72
N LEU A 23 11.83 7.54 7.44
CA LEU A 23 12.85 8.50 7.01
C LEU A 23 12.53 9.94 7.43
N PHE A 24 11.24 10.30 7.48
CA PHE A 24 10.77 11.61 7.92
C PHE A 24 10.64 11.75 9.44
N GLY A 25 10.99 10.70 10.21
CA GLY A 25 10.84 10.66 11.66
C GLY A 25 9.38 10.59 12.13
N HIS A 26 8.43 10.36 11.22
CA HIS A 26 7.00 10.35 11.48
C HIS A 26 6.40 9.04 10.98
N LEU A 27 6.69 7.97 11.74
CA LEU A 27 6.25 6.62 11.41
C LEU A 27 4.72 6.53 11.30
N GLU A 28 3.99 7.26 12.14
CA GLU A 28 2.52 7.31 12.10
C GLU A 28 1.99 7.87 10.77
N ALA A 29 2.63 8.92 10.24
CA ALA A 29 2.24 9.49 8.95
C ALA A 29 2.58 8.54 7.80
N GLY A 30 3.75 7.89 7.83
CA GLY A 30 4.11 6.89 6.84
C GLY A 30 3.19 5.67 6.83
N GLY A 31 2.82 5.19 8.03
CA GLY A 31 1.87 4.10 8.20
C GLY A 31 0.47 4.47 7.68
N ALA A 32 -0.03 5.66 8.00
CA ALA A 32 -1.32 6.15 7.51
C ALA A 32 -1.35 6.31 5.98
N ILE A 33 -0.27 6.87 5.41
CA ILE A 33 -0.12 7.00 3.95
C ILE A 33 -0.03 5.61 3.30
N GLY A 34 0.79 4.69 3.84
CA GLY A 34 0.95 3.34 3.31
C GLY A 34 -0.33 2.51 3.36
N LEU A 35 -1.10 2.62 4.43
CA LEU A 35 -2.44 2.00 4.54
C LEU A 35 -3.41 2.60 3.52
N GLY A 36 -3.48 3.93 3.44
CA GLY A 36 -4.36 4.64 2.49
C GLY A 36 -4.05 4.35 1.03
N LEU A 37 -2.77 4.19 0.69
CA LEU A 37 -2.34 3.92 -0.69
C LEU A 37 -2.46 2.42 -1.02
N GLY A 38 -2.34 1.53 -0.03
CA GLY A 38 -2.58 0.10 -0.15
C GLY A 38 -4.05 -0.25 -0.41
N ILE A 39 -4.98 0.34 0.35
CA ILE A 39 -6.43 0.16 0.12
C ILE A 39 -6.87 0.73 -1.24
N VAL A 40 -6.33 1.89 -1.64
CA VAL A 40 -6.57 2.45 -2.99
C VAL A 40 -6.02 1.53 -4.08
N SER A 41 -4.81 0.98 -3.92
CA SER A 41 -4.22 0.06 -4.89
C SER A 41 -5.08 -1.19 -5.10
N ILE A 42 -5.55 -1.81 -4.02
CA ILE A 42 -6.45 -2.97 -4.11
C ILE A 42 -7.80 -2.61 -4.73
N ALA A 43 -8.36 -1.45 -4.38
CA ALA A 43 -9.64 -0.98 -4.94
C ALA A 43 -9.53 -0.69 -6.45
N LEU A 44 -8.43 -0.06 -6.89
CA LEU A 44 -8.15 0.18 -8.31
C LEU A 44 -7.85 -1.11 -9.07
N PHE A 45 -7.07 -2.02 -8.50
CA PHE A 45 -6.76 -3.31 -9.10
C PHE A 45 -8.02 -4.15 -9.30
N ARG A 46 -8.95 -4.12 -8.33
CA ARG A 46 -10.28 -4.74 -8.46
C ARG A 46 -11.10 -4.10 -9.58
N LYS A 47 -11.07 -2.76 -9.72
CA LYS A 47 -11.82 -2.04 -10.74
C LYS A 47 -11.27 -2.25 -12.16
N ASN A 48 -9.97 -2.45 -12.32
CA ASN A 48 -9.34 -2.68 -13.62
C ASN A 48 -9.51 -4.12 -14.14
N ASN A 49 -9.94 -5.06 -13.29
CA ASN A 49 -10.24 -6.45 -13.65
C ASN A 49 -11.73 -6.66 -14.02
N LYS A 50 -12.40 -5.65 -14.59
CA LYS A 50 -13.78 -5.73 -15.10
C LYS A 50 -13.81 -5.56 -16.60
#